data_AF-A0A9D4PYA5-F1
#
_entry.id   AF-A0A9D4PYA5-F1
#
_cell.length_a   1.000
_cell.length_b   1.000
_cell.length_c   1.000
_cell.angle_alpha   90.00
_cell.angle_beta   90.00
_cell.angle_gamma   90.00
#
_symmetry.space_group_name_H-M   'P 1'
#
loop_
_entity.id
_entity.type
_entity.pdbx_description
1 polymer ?
#
loop_
_entity_poly.entity_id
_entity_poly.type
_entity_poly.pdbx_seq_one_letter_code
_entity_poly.pdbx_strand_id
1 'polypeptide(L)'
;MPGRDLVGRLGLGWISDKKLIERRKVMLLNYLLTGILMHLAPLCTSYAAVTAIAVAMALAGGSTITLFSVLFFEYLGIRLMPLAYGLSNFAAGNANFFRPSVIGYYRDSHGKYDGLFQLLGSFQLFVSFLWLLSCVCEKIKRSRDASKHQQDV
;
A
#
# COMPACT_ATOMS: atom_id res chain seq x y z
N MET A 1 -2.02 -24.70 20.57
CA MET A 1 -1.42 -23.47 21.12
C MET A 1 -2.29 -22.27 20.75
N PRO A 2 -3.15 -21.79 21.67
CA PRO A 2 -4.14 -20.71 21.43
C PRO A 2 -3.54 -19.29 21.33
N GLY A 3 -2.22 -19.13 21.44
CA GLY A 3 -1.57 -17.81 21.44
C GLY A 3 -1.41 -17.16 20.06
N ARG A 4 -1.43 -17.94 18.97
CA ARG A 4 -1.23 -17.41 17.60
C ARG A 4 -2.44 -16.63 17.10
N ASP A 5 -3.64 -17.03 17.49
CA ASP A 5 -4.89 -16.37 17.15
C ASP A 5 -5.04 -15.02 17.86
N LEU A 6 -4.48 -14.89 19.07
CA LEU A 6 -4.52 -13.66 19.85
C LEU A 6 -3.60 -12.57 19.28
N VAL A 7 -2.39 -12.94 18.83
CA VAL A 7 -1.43 -12.03 18.19
C VAL A 7 -1.95 -11.55 16.83
N GLY A 8 -2.60 -12.44 16.06
CA GLY A 8 -3.28 -12.06 14.82
C GLY A 8 -4.40 -11.05 15.03
N ARG A 9 -5.18 -11.19 16.10
CA ARG A 9 -6.25 -10.24 16.46
C ARG A 9 -5.73 -8.95 17.11
N LEU A 10 -4.63 -8.99 17.87
CA LEU A 10 -3.99 -7.81 18.46
C LEU A 10 -3.34 -6.91 17.39
N GLY A 11 -2.75 -7.49 16.34
CA GLY A 11 -2.24 -6.72 15.19
C GLY A 11 -3.34 -5.98 14.43
N LEU A 12 -4.50 -6.61 14.26
CA LEU A 12 -5.69 -5.98 13.66
C LEU A 12 -6.29 -4.89 14.56
N GLY A 13 -6.20 -5.05 15.88
CA GLY A 13 -6.67 -4.09 16.88
C GLY A 13 -5.82 -2.83 16.98
N TRP A 14 -4.49 -2.94 16.92
CA TRP A 14 -3.58 -1.78 17.05
C TRP A 14 -3.67 -0.80 15.86
N ILE A 15 -4.00 -1.31 14.66
CA ILE A 15 -4.30 -0.50 13.48
C ILE A 15 -5.69 0.16 13.57
N SER A 16 -6.62 -0.42 14.34
CA SER A 16 -7.96 0.14 14.55
C SER A 16 -7.97 1.28 15.57
N ASP A 17 -7.06 1.27 16.54
CA ASP A 17 -7.06 2.23 17.66
C ASP A 17 -6.38 3.58 17.33
N LYS A 18 -5.56 3.66 16.26
CA LYS A 18 -5.01 4.94 15.77
C LYS A 18 -6.01 5.76 14.94
N LYS A 19 -7.22 5.94 15.47
CA LYS A 19 -8.37 6.64 14.88
C LYS A 19 -8.19 8.13 14.57
N LEU A 20 -6.98 8.71 14.66
CA LEU A 20 -6.79 10.18 14.57
C LEU A 20 -5.55 10.65 13.78
N ILE A 21 -4.84 9.77 13.09
CA ILE A 21 -3.88 10.19 12.06
C ILE A 21 -4.60 10.06 10.71
N GLU A 22 -4.64 11.13 9.91
CA GLU A 22 -5.28 11.16 8.57
C GLU A 22 -5.14 9.80 7.88
N ARG A 23 -6.27 9.15 7.50
CA ARG A 23 -6.33 7.81 6.84
C ARG A 23 -5.24 7.64 5.78
N ARG A 24 -4.93 8.74 5.11
CA ARG A 24 -3.89 8.92 4.11
C ARG A 24 -2.45 8.71 4.57
N LYS A 25 -2.08 9.20 5.76
CA LYS A 25 -0.77 9.00 6.39
C LYS A 25 -0.59 7.55 6.83
N VAL A 26 -1.67 6.88 7.24
CA VAL A 26 -1.65 5.45 7.56
C VAL A 26 -1.38 4.62 6.30
N MET A 27 -2.02 4.96 5.18
CA MET A 27 -1.70 4.35 3.87
C MET A 27 -0.24 4.57 3.48
N LEU A 28 0.27 5.80 3.61
CA LEU A 28 1.67 6.12 3.33
C LEU A 28 2.62 5.26 4.18
N LEU A 29 2.36 5.16 5.48
CA LEU A 29 3.18 4.39 6.41
C LEU A 29 3.19 2.89 6.05
N ASN A 30 2.03 2.35 5.66
CA ASN A 30 1.92 0.96 5.17
C ASN A 30 2.72 0.75 3.88
N TYR A 31 2.63 1.67 2.91
CA TYR A 31 3.41 1.58 1.67
C TYR A 31 4.92 1.68 1.91
N LEU A 32 5.35 2.60 2.78
CA LEU A 32 6.76 2.72 3.17
C LEU A 32 7.26 1.47 3.89
N LEU A 33 6.50 0.96 4.85
CA LEU A 33 6.84 -0.26 5.57
C LEU A 33 6.97 -1.45 4.60
N THR A 34 6.02 -1.59 3.67
CA THR A 34 6.04 -2.64 2.65
C THR A 34 7.25 -2.51 1.73
N GLY A 35 7.60 -1.30 1.27
CA GLY A 35 8.79 -1.06 0.43
C GLY A 35 10.10 -1.38 1.16
N ILE A 36 10.24 -1.00 2.43
CA ILE A 36 11.41 -1.32 3.25
C ILE A 36 11.53 -2.83 3.45
N LEU A 37 10.43 -3.51 3.79
CA LEU A 37 10.40 -4.97 3.95
C LEU A 37 10.80 -5.69 2.66
N MET A 38 10.37 -5.16 1.51
CA MET A 38 10.68 -5.72 0.20
C MET A 38 12.16 -5.56 -0.18
N HIS A 39 12.82 -4.48 0.24
CA HIS A 39 14.28 -4.34 0.13
C HIS A 39 15.05 -5.22 1.12
N LEU A 40 14.47 -5.54 2.28
CA LEU A 40 15.05 -6.45 3.26
C LEU A 40 14.87 -7.93 2.89
N ALA A 41 13.87 -8.26 2.08
CA ALA A 41 13.56 -9.63 1.65
C ALA A 41 14.74 -10.37 0.99
N PRO A 42 15.54 -9.79 0.06
CA PRO A 42 16.69 -10.48 -0.53
C PRO A 42 17.89 -10.65 0.43
N LEU A 43 17.94 -9.93 1.55
CA LEU A 43 19.04 -9.99 2.53
C LEU A 43 18.83 -11.09 3.59
N CYS A 44 17.60 -11.58 3.76
CA CYS A 44 17.25 -12.55 4.78
C CYS A 44 16.99 -13.95 4.18
N THR A 45 17.94 -14.86 4.35
CA THR A 45 17.85 -16.26 3.88
C THR A 45 17.29 -17.24 4.93
N SER A 46 17.01 -16.76 6.15
CA SER A 46 16.48 -17.59 7.23
C SER A 46 14.96 -17.76 7.12
N TYR A 47 14.48 -19.00 7.24
CA TYR A 47 13.05 -19.36 7.15
C TYR A 47 12.17 -18.55 8.10
N ALA A 48 12.66 -18.29 9.32
CA ALA A 48 11.97 -17.49 10.33
C ALA A 48 11.86 -16.01 9.93
N ALA A 49 12.90 -15.45 9.28
CA ALA A 49 12.91 -14.07 8.83
C ALA A 49 11.98 -13.86 7.64
N VAL A 50 11.99 -14.78 6.67
CA VAL A 50 11.10 -14.72 5.49
C VAL A 50 9.63 -14.85 5.90
N THR A 51 9.32 -15.76 6.83
CA THR A 51 7.95 -15.90 7.35
C THR A 51 7.49 -14.66 8.14
N ALA A 52 8.36 -14.08 8.97
CA ALA A 52 8.04 -12.83 9.67
C ALA A 52 7.76 -11.66 8.71
N ILE A 53 8.59 -11.50 7.67
CA ILE A 53 8.41 -10.48 6.62
C ILE A 53 7.10 -10.72 5.86
N ALA A 54 6.79 -11.98 5.49
CA ALA A 54 5.55 -12.31 4.79
C ALA A 54 4.30 -11.99 5.62
N VAL A 55 4.31 -12.29 6.92
CA VAL A 55 3.21 -11.95 7.83
C VAL A 55 3.03 -10.43 7.92
N ALA A 56 4.13 -9.69 8.09
CA ALA A 56 4.08 -8.23 8.16
C ALA A 56 3.57 -7.61 6.84
N MET A 57 3.97 -8.15 5.68
CA MET A 57 3.45 -7.74 4.36
C MET A 57 1.97 -8.05 4.20
N ALA A 58 1.50 -9.22 4.65
CA ALA A 58 0.08 -9.58 4.59
C ALA A 58 -0.79 -8.67 5.46
N LEU A 59 -0.30 -8.31 6.66
CA LEU A 59 -0.99 -7.38 7.56
C LEU A 59 -1.05 -5.96 6.97
N ALA A 60 0.07 -5.46 6.45
CA ALA A 60 0.13 -4.16 5.80
C ALA A 60 -0.75 -4.08 4.54
N GLY A 61 -0.72 -5.14 3.72
CA GLY A 61 -1.56 -5.27 2.53
C GLY A 61 -3.06 -5.31 2.87
N GLY A 62 -3.45 -6.13 3.85
CA GLY A 62 -4.83 -6.22 4.31
C GLY A 62 -5.37 -4.89 4.85
N SER A 63 -4.57 -4.20 5.68
CA SER A 63 -4.88 -2.86 6.17
C SER A 63 -5.09 -1.87 5.01
N THR A 64 -4.18 -1.86 4.04
CA THR A 64 -4.27 -0.95 2.89
C THR A 64 -5.53 -1.17 2.07
N ILE A 65 -5.93 -2.42 1.81
CA ILE A 65 -7.16 -2.75 1.08
C ILE A 65 -8.40 -2.26 1.83
N THR A 66 -8.45 -2.47 3.15
CA THR A 66 -9.57 -1.97 3.98
C THR A 66 -9.65 -0.45 3.96
N LEU A 67 -8.52 0.25 4.13
CA LEU A 67 -8.50 1.72 4.06
C LEU A 67 -8.90 2.21 2.66
N PHE A 68 -8.49 1.52 1.60
CA PHE A 68 -8.77 1.91 0.21
C PHE A 68 -10.27 1.82 -0.09
N SER A 69 -10.93 0.76 0.39
CA SER A 69 -12.38 0.62 0.30
C SER A 69 -13.12 1.75 1.01
N VAL A 70 -12.70 2.11 2.24
CA VAL A 70 -13.27 3.23 3.00
C VAL A 70 -13.05 4.57 2.29
N LEU A 71 -11.86 4.78 1.71
CA LEU A 71 -11.53 6.00 0.98
C LEU A 71 -12.37 6.14 -0.30
N PHE A 72 -12.53 5.05 -1.07
CA PHE A 72 -13.39 5.03 -2.26
C PHE A 72 -14.84 5.38 -1.93
N PHE A 73 -15.35 4.85 -0.82
CA PHE A 73 -16.66 5.20 -0.31
C PHE A 73 -16.77 6.69 0.01
N GLU A 74 -15.77 7.28 0.66
CA GLU A 74 -15.74 8.70 1.06
C GLU A 74 -15.67 9.65 -0.17
N TYR A 75 -14.95 9.27 -1.24
CA TYR A 75 -14.81 10.11 -2.45
C TYR A 75 -15.97 9.98 -3.45
N LEU A 76 -16.52 8.78 -3.66
CA LEU A 76 -17.47 8.49 -4.74
C LEU A 76 -18.92 8.28 -4.24
N GLY A 77 -19.10 8.09 -2.93
CA GLY A 77 -20.37 7.73 -2.32
C GLY A 77 -20.83 6.31 -2.65
N ILE A 78 -21.90 5.86 -1.96
CA ILE A 78 -22.42 4.48 -2.03
C ILE A 78 -22.78 4.02 -3.46
N ARG A 79 -23.27 4.93 -4.31
CA ARG A 79 -23.85 4.57 -5.62
C ARG A 79 -22.82 4.17 -6.66
N LEU A 80 -21.63 4.80 -6.66
CA LEU A 80 -20.60 4.59 -7.69
C LEU A 80 -19.42 3.73 -7.20
N MET A 81 -19.32 3.51 -5.89
CA MET A 81 -18.24 2.74 -5.25
C MET A 81 -18.03 1.35 -5.87
N PRO A 82 -19.03 0.45 -5.99
CA PRO A 82 -18.81 -0.88 -6.57
C PRO A 82 -18.41 -0.85 -8.05
N LEU A 83 -18.91 0.10 -8.84
CA LEU A 83 -18.55 0.24 -10.26
C LEU A 83 -17.08 0.68 -10.41
N ALA A 84 -16.67 1.71 -9.67
CA ALA A 84 -15.30 2.19 -9.68
C ALA A 84 -14.31 1.16 -9.10
N TYR A 85 -14.71 0.44 -8.06
CA TYR A 85 -13.94 -0.64 -7.48
C TYR A 85 -13.81 -1.84 -8.42
N GLY A 86 -14.86 -2.18 -9.17
CA GLY A 86 -14.85 -3.19 -10.21
C GLY A 86 -13.89 -2.82 -11.36
N LEU A 87 -13.97 -1.58 -11.85
CA LEU A 87 -13.05 -1.09 -12.90
C LEU A 87 -11.59 -1.05 -12.42
N SER A 88 -11.37 -0.64 -11.17
CA SER A 88 -10.04 -0.67 -10.55
C SER A 88 -9.50 -2.09 -10.44
N ASN A 89 -10.34 -3.07 -10.09
CA ASN A 89 -9.96 -4.49 -10.09
C ASN A 89 -9.72 -5.03 -11.51
N PHE A 90 -10.45 -4.56 -12.52
CA PHE A 90 -10.19 -4.93 -13.91
C PHE A 90 -8.81 -4.43 -14.37
N ALA A 91 -8.46 -3.19 -14.04
CA ALA A 91 -7.14 -2.64 -14.30
C ALA A 91 -6.04 -3.39 -13.52
N ALA A 92 -6.28 -3.67 -12.24
CA ALA A 92 -5.36 -4.45 -11.40
C ALA A 92 -5.22 -5.90 -11.91
N GLY A 93 -6.29 -6.49 -12.45
CA GLY A 93 -6.29 -7.80 -13.09
C GLY A 93 -5.39 -7.83 -14.32
N ASN A 94 -5.52 -6.86 -15.23
CA ASN A 94 -4.61 -6.71 -16.37
C ASN A 94 -3.15 -6.59 -15.92
N ALA A 95 -2.87 -5.74 -14.93
CA ALA A 95 -1.53 -5.62 -14.36
C ALA A 95 -1.02 -6.94 -13.76
N ASN A 96 -1.90 -7.75 -13.16
CA ASN A 96 -1.56 -9.10 -12.67
C ASN A 96 -1.19 -10.06 -13.78
N PHE A 97 -1.78 -9.98 -14.97
CA PHE A 97 -1.39 -10.82 -16.11
C PHE A 97 0.01 -10.47 -16.63
N PHE A 98 0.43 -9.20 -16.56
CA PHE A 98 1.77 -8.80 -16.97
C PHE A 98 2.87 -9.25 -16.00
N ARG A 99 2.57 -9.34 -14.69
CA ARG A 99 3.53 -9.76 -13.65
C ARG A 99 4.26 -11.08 -13.97
N PRO A 100 3.58 -12.22 -14.23
CA PRO A 100 4.24 -13.49 -14.53
C PRO A 100 5.04 -13.45 -15.84
N SER A 101 4.57 -12.72 -16.86
CA SER A 101 5.31 -12.57 -18.13
C SER A 101 6.63 -11.82 -17.95
N VAL A 102 6.63 -10.76 -17.13
CA VAL A 102 7.85 -10.02 -16.79
C VAL A 102 8.80 -10.88 -15.95
N ILE A 103 8.25 -11.64 -14.98
CA ILE A 103 9.03 -12.58 -14.17
C ILE A 103 9.68 -13.66 -15.05
N GLY A 104 8.93 -14.21 -16.02
CA GLY A 104 9.43 -15.21 -16.97
C GLY A 104 10.55 -14.67 -17.87
N TYR A 105 10.39 -13.45 -18.38
CA TYR A 105 11.42 -12.80 -19.21
C TYR A 105 12.75 -12.60 -18.46
N TYR A 106 12.69 -12.13 -17.21
CA TYR A 106 13.89 -11.97 -16.37
C TYR A 106 14.49 -13.31 -15.93
N ARG A 107 13.66 -14.33 -15.72
CA ARG A 107 14.11 -15.69 -15.40
C ARG A 107 14.90 -16.32 -16.55
N ASP A 108 14.43 -16.14 -17.78
CA ASP A 108 15.02 -16.78 -18.95
C ASP A 108 16.25 -16.03 -19.51
N SER A 109 16.35 -14.71 -19.29
CA SER A 109 17.43 -13.90 -19.90
C SER A 109 18.71 -13.79 -19.05
N HIS A 110 18.64 -13.89 -17.72
CA HIS A 110 19.79 -13.58 -16.84
C HIS A 110 20.12 -14.60 -15.75
N GLY A 111 19.25 -15.58 -15.47
CA GLY A 111 19.47 -16.56 -14.39
C GLY A 111 19.59 -15.98 -12.96
N LYS A 112 19.48 -14.65 -12.79
CA LYS A 112 19.57 -13.92 -11.51
C LYS A 112 18.38 -12.96 -11.37
N TYR A 113 17.69 -13.04 -10.23
CA TYR A 113 16.46 -12.28 -9.94
C TYR A 113 16.71 -10.83 -9.48
N ASP A 114 17.97 -10.41 -9.31
CA ASP A 114 18.31 -9.09 -8.74
C ASP A 114 17.68 -7.91 -9.52
N GLY A 115 17.70 -7.97 -10.85
CA GLY A 115 17.10 -6.92 -11.70
C GLY A 115 15.57 -6.82 -11.54
N LEU A 116 14.90 -7.95 -11.32
CA LEU A 116 13.45 -7.99 -11.11
C LEU A 116 13.05 -7.37 -9.76
N PHE A 117 13.78 -7.72 -8.69
CA PHE A 117 13.55 -7.14 -7.37
C PHE A 117 13.82 -5.63 -7.35
N GLN A 118 14.87 -5.17 -8.05
CA GLN A 118 15.18 -3.76 -8.17
C GLN A 118 14.13 -2.99 -8.98
N LEU A 119 13.57 -3.59 -10.02
CA LEU A 119 12.48 -3.01 -10.82
C LEU A 119 11.15 -2.96 -10.05
N LEU A 120 10.80 -4.03 -9.33
CA LEU A 120 9.60 -4.00 -8.47
C LEU A 120 9.76 -2.99 -7.33
N GLY A 121 10.95 -2.94 -6.69
CA GLY A 121 11.25 -1.98 -5.64
C GLY A 121 11.16 -0.54 -6.13
N SER A 122 11.70 -0.22 -7.31
CA SER A 122 11.63 1.12 -7.89
C SER A 122 10.19 1.52 -8.24
N PHE A 123 9.38 0.60 -8.77
CA PHE A 123 7.97 0.84 -9.04
C PHE A 123 7.19 1.10 -7.74
N GLN A 124 7.48 0.35 -6.67
CA GLN A 124 6.85 0.52 -5.37
C GLN A 124 7.25 1.84 -4.70
N LEU A 125 8.50 2.27 -4.86
CA LEU A 125 8.99 3.59 -4.42
C LEU A 125 8.31 4.71 -5.21
N PHE A 126 8.15 4.56 -6.52
CA PHE A 126 7.44 5.54 -7.35
C PHE A 126 5.98 5.70 -6.92
N VAL A 127 5.27 4.59 -6.67
CA VAL A 127 3.90 4.62 -6.13
C VAL A 127 3.85 5.32 -4.77
N SER A 128 4.82 5.03 -3.89
CA SER A 128 4.92 5.69 -2.58
C SER A 128 5.17 7.20 -2.72
N PHE A 129 6.00 7.60 -3.68
CA PHE A 129 6.28 9.00 -4.00
C PHE A 129 5.05 9.73 -4.56
N LEU A 130 4.28 9.10 -5.45
CA LEU A 130 3.02 9.65 -5.94
C LEU A 130 2.02 9.87 -4.79
N TRP A 131 1.98 8.94 -3.84
CA TRP A 131 1.14 9.08 -2.65
C TRP A 131 1.58 10.26 -1.77
N LEU A 132 2.89 10.44 -1.56
CA LEU A 132 3.46 11.61 -0.89
C LEU A 132 3.07 12.91 -1.57
N LEU A 133 3.27 13.01 -2.88
CA LEU A 133 2.93 14.18 -3.68
C LEU A 133 1.46 14.55 -3.53
N SER A 134 0.59 13.56 -3.66
CA SER A 134 -0.82 13.79 -3.55
C SER A 134 -1.18 14.26 -2.13
N CYS A 135 -0.50 13.75 -1.08
CA CYS A 135 -0.60 14.19 0.33
C CYS A 135 -0.20 15.65 0.51
N VAL A 136 0.90 16.07 -0.14
CA VAL A 136 1.39 17.45 -0.13
C VAL A 136 0.42 18.37 -0.88
N CYS A 137 -0.06 17.98 -2.05
CA CYS A 137 -1.02 18.75 -2.84
C CYS A 137 -2.32 19.03 -2.08
N GLU A 138 -2.87 18.04 -1.37
CA GLU A 138 -4.05 18.30 -0.53
C GLU A 138 -3.75 19.25 0.62
N LYS A 139 -2.60 19.11 1.27
CA LYS A 139 -2.20 20.02 2.36
C LYS A 139 -2.07 21.46 1.88
N ILE A 140 -1.47 21.66 0.70
CA ILE A 140 -1.35 22.97 0.05
C ILE A 140 -2.73 23.51 -0.32
N LYS A 141 -3.62 22.68 -0.91
CA LYS A 141 -4.98 23.08 -1.27
C LYS A 141 -5.77 23.54 -0.03
N ARG A 142 -5.71 22.78 1.06
CA ARG A 142 -6.34 23.12 2.36
C ARG A 142 -5.83 24.44 2.94
N SER A 143 -4.51 24.67 2.86
CA SER A 143 -3.91 25.94 3.29
C SER A 143 -4.35 27.12 2.42
N ARG A 144 -4.53 26.90 1.12
CA ARG A 144 -4.97 27.94 0.17
C ARG A 144 -6.45 28.29 0.34
N ASP A 145 -7.29 27.32 0.66
CA ASP A 145 -8.72 27.52 0.93
C ASP A 145 -8.94 28.24 2.27
N ALA A 146 -8.09 27.97 3.28
CA ALA A 146 -8.10 28.72 4.55
C ALA A 146 -7.71 30.20 4.38
N SER A 147 -6.76 30.50 3.47
CA SER A 147 -6.37 31.87 3.16
C SER A 147 -7.44 32.66 2.41
N LYS A 148 -8.27 32.00 1.60
CA LYS A 148 -9.41 32.64 0.91
C LYS A 148 -10.53 33.01 1.87
N HIS A 149 -10.87 32.14 2.82
CA HIS A 149 -11.90 32.43 3.82
C HIS A 149 -11.51 33.57 4.78
N GLN A 150 -10.22 33.87 4.95
CA GLN A 150 -9.75 35.01 5.74
C GLN A 150 -9.77 36.33 4.95
N GLN A 151 -9.90 36.30 3.62
CA GLN A 151 -9.97 37.50 2.77
C GLN A 151 -11.40 37.97 2.48
N ASP A 152 -12.40 37.12 2.74
CA ASP A 152 -13.83 37.41 2.53
C ASP A 152 -14.57 37.86 3.82
N VAL A 153 -13.86 38.03 4.95
CA VAL A 153 -14.38 38.51 6.24
C VAL A 153 -13.77 39.87 6.58
#